data_AF-A0AAV8V7R2-F1
#
_entry.id   AF-A0AAV8V7R2-F1
#
_cell.length_a   1.000
_cell.length_b   1.000
_cell.length_c   1.000
_cell.angle_alpha   90.00
_cell.angle_beta   90.00
_cell.angle_gamma   90.00
#
_symmetry.space_group_name_H-M   'P 1'
#
loop_
_entity.id
_entity.type
_entity.pdbx_description
1 polymer ?
#
loop_
_entity_poly.entity_id
_entity_poly.type
_entity_poly.pdbx_seq_one_letter_code
_entity_poly.pdbx_strand_id
1 'polypeptide(L)'
;MYNTCTRTGLLLNPDFPAFAATPDAIITCDCCGKGCLEVKCPYSLKDMSILEFEKQKSSCLMINDQGEMTLDYRHAYFFQIQLQMAISKTSYCDFVVWSFNDFFVERIQFNEDFLFHHLELAKQFHKK
;
A
#
# COMPACT_ATOMS: atom_id res chain seq x y z
N MET A 1 -17.74 -6.50 8.16
CA MET A 1 -17.01 -6.51 9.44
C MET A 1 -15.73 -7.28 9.21
N TYR A 2 -14.56 -6.75 9.56
CA TYR A 2 -13.33 -7.54 9.52
C TYR A 2 -13.43 -8.65 10.57
N ASN A 3 -13.02 -9.85 10.21
CA ASN A 3 -12.99 -10.95 11.17
C ASN A 3 -11.69 -10.94 11.97
N THR A 4 -10.57 -10.68 11.30
CA THR A 4 -9.25 -10.55 11.96
C THR A 4 -8.32 -9.61 11.19
N CYS A 5 -7.49 -8.89 11.93
CA CYS A 5 -6.31 -8.19 11.43
C CYS A 5 -5.10 -8.71 12.21
N THR A 6 -4.22 -9.46 11.54
CA THR A 6 -3.13 -10.21 12.18
C THR A 6 -1.79 -9.68 11.71
N ARG A 7 -0.94 -9.25 12.65
CA ARG A 7 0.41 -8.76 12.35
C ARG A 7 1.24 -9.81 11.64
N THR A 8 2.10 -9.36 10.74
CA THR A 8 2.98 -10.22 9.95
C THR A 8 4.45 -9.87 10.09
N GLY A 9 5.29 -10.85 9.77
CA GLY A 9 6.73 -10.65 9.56
C GLY A 9 7.06 -10.62 8.08
N LEU A 10 8.27 -11.07 7.72
CA LEU A 10 8.68 -11.22 6.33
C LEU A 10 7.92 -12.37 5.66
N LEU A 11 7.30 -12.07 4.52
CA LEU A 11 6.62 -13.04 3.67
C LEU A 11 7.46 -13.29 2.42
N LEU A 12 7.59 -14.56 2.07
CA LEU A 12 8.24 -15.03 0.85
C LEU A 12 7.19 -15.68 -0.04
N ASN A 13 7.30 -15.48 -1.35
CA ASN A 13 6.46 -16.16 -2.33
C ASN A 13 7.35 -16.92 -3.33
N PRO A 14 7.22 -18.26 -3.45
CA PRO A 14 7.96 -19.04 -4.44
C PRO A 14 7.77 -18.60 -5.89
N ASP A 15 6.63 -17.97 -6.21
CA ASP A 15 6.34 -17.43 -7.54
C ASP A 15 7.19 -16.17 -7.84
N PHE A 16 7.68 -15.50 -6.79
CA PHE A 16 8.51 -14.30 -6.84
C PHE A 16 9.75 -14.46 -5.95
N PRO A 17 10.66 -15.40 -6.24
CA PRO A 17 11.72 -15.80 -5.32
C PRO A 17 12.77 -14.72 -5.05
N ALA A 18 12.84 -13.70 -5.91
CA ALA A 18 13.73 -12.55 -5.75
C ALA A 18 13.15 -11.44 -4.84
N PHE A 19 11.89 -11.58 -4.41
CA PHE A 19 11.18 -10.53 -3.69
C PHE A 19 10.57 -11.06 -2.38
N ALA A 20 10.45 -10.15 -1.42
CA ALA A 20 9.82 -10.40 -0.13
C ALA A 20 9.04 -9.14 0.29
N ALA A 21 8.02 -9.30 1.12
CA ALA A 21 7.22 -8.19 1.64
C ALA A 21 6.91 -8.37 3.12
N THR A 22 6.70 -7.26 3.81
CA THR A 22 6.35 -7.20 5.23
C THR A 22 5.12 -6.32 5.40
N PRO A 23 3.91 -6.83 5.10
CA PRO A 23 2.70 -6.09 5.44
C PRO A 23 2.66 -5.82 6.94
N ASP A 24 2.08 -4.68 7.33
CA ASP A 24 1.85 -4.40 8.75
C ASP A 24 0.88 -5.43 9.35
N ALA A 25 -0.12 -5.84 8.57
CA ALA A 25 -1.00 -6.95 8.90
C ALA A 25 -1.66 -7.60 7.69
N ILE A 26 -2.16 -8.82 7.88
CA ILE A 26 -3.08 -9.51 6.98
C ILE A 26 -4.50 -9.40 7.51
N ILE A 27 -5.40 -9.06 6.61
CA ILE A 27 -6.82 -8.86 6.86
C ILE A 27 -7.59 -10.08 6.36
N THR A 28 -8.51 -10.58 7.19
CA THR A 28 -9.54 -11.54 6.75
C THR A 28 -10.92 -10.88 6.93
N CYS A 29 -11.65 -10.65 5.83
CA CYS A 29 -13.07 -10.27 5.86
C CYS A 29 -13.91 -11.35 5.21
N ASP A 30 -15.03 -11.72 5.82
CA ASP A 30 -16.04 -12.56 5.17
C ASP A 30 -16.62 -11.91 3.91
N CYS A 31 -16.64 -10.58 3.89
CA CYS A 31 -17.21 -9.76 2.84
C CYS A 31 -16.30 -9.59 1.62
N CYS A 32 -15.01 -9.38 1.86
CA CYS A 32 -14.03 -8.96 0.84
C CYS A 32 -12.95 -10.01 0.59
N GLY A 33 -12.94 -11.10 1.36
CA GLY A 33 -11.86 -12.07 1.36
C GLY A 33 -10.60 -11.53 2.05
N LYS A 34 -9.45 -11.99 1.56
CA LYS A 34 -8.13 -11.75 2.16
C LYS A 34 -7.51 -10.46 1.61
N GLY A 35 -7.18 -9.54 2.51
CA GLY A 35 -6.48 -8.29 2.23
C GLY A 35 -5.18 -8.17 3.01
N CYS A 36 -4.46 -7.07 2.81
CA CYS A 36 -3.39 -6.63 3.70
C CYS A 36 -3.64 -5.20 4.20
N LEU A 37 -2.92 -4.81 5.24
CA LEU A 37 -2.89 -3.47 5.81
C LEU A 37 -1.49 -2.90 5.64
N GLU A 38 -1.41 -1.64 5.24
CA GLU A 38 -0.17 -0.86 5.23
C GLU A 38 -0.45 0.50 5.88
N VAL A 39 0.24 0.80 6.98
CA VAL A 39 0.10 2.02 7.76
C VAL A 39 1.36 2.87 7.61
N LYS A 40 1.18 4.10 7.16
CA LYS A 40 2.23 5.12 7.12
C LYS A 40 1.95 6.19 8.15
N CYS A 41 2.98 6.56 8.91
CA CYS A 41 2.91 7.66 9.87
C CYS A 41 3.99 8.71 9.55
N PRO A 42 3.82 9.51 8.46
CA PRO A 42 4.84 10.47 8.07
C PRO A 42 5.08 11.50 9.17
N TYR A 43 6.35 11.74 9.54
CA TYR A 43 6.68 12.75 10.55
C TYR A 43 6.19 14.15 10.14
N SER A 44 6.20 14.45 8.84
CA SER A 44 5.68 15.71 8.27
C SER A 44 4.18 15.90 8.47
N LEU A 45 3.40 14.84 8.70
CA LEU A 45 1.96 14.93 8.99
C LEU A 45 1.68 15.21 10.48
N LYS A 46 2.64 14.98 11.38
CA LYS A 46 2.42 14.90 12.83
C LYS A 46 1.55 16.02 13.42
N ASP A 47 1.79 17.26 13.02
CA ASP A 47 1.18 18.46 13.59
C ASP A 47 0.22 19.17 12.60
N MET A 48 -0.27 18.46 11.57
CA MET A 48 -1.19 18.99 10.54
C MET A 48 -2.32 18.01 10.22
N SER A 49 -3.38 18.53 9.57
CA SER A 49 -4.46 17.71 9.03
C SER A 49 -4.03 16.99 7.75
N ILE A 50 -4.78 15.95 7.36
CA ILE A 50 -4.57 15.25 6.09
C ILE A 50 -4.71 16.21 4.89
N LEU A 51 -5.65 17.16 4.95
CA LEU A 51 -5.88 18.17 3.90
C LEU A 51 -4.72 19.16 3.74
N GLU A 52 -4.02 19.48 4.83
CA GLU A 52 -2.81 20.31 4.79
C GLU A 52 -1.59 19.51 4.35
N PHE A 53 -1.53 18.23 4.75
CA PHE A 53 -0.47 17.31 4.37
C PHE A 53 -0.48 17.00 2.88
N GLU A 54 -1.65 16.81 2.27
CA GLU A 54 -1.81 16.57 0.83
C GLU A 54 -1.07 17.63 -0.01
N LYS A 55 -1.09 18.89 0.43
CA LYS A 55 -0.46 20.02 -0.27
C LYS A 55 1.06 20.08 -0.08
N GLN A 56 1.64 19.23 0.76
CA GLN A 56 3.08 19.20 1.01
C GLN A 56 3.81 18.44 -0.11
N LYS A 57 5.02 18.91 -0.46
CA LYS A 57 5.88 18.19 -1.41
C LYS A 57 6.28 16.78 -0.95
N SER A 58 6.25 16.55 0.36
CA SER A 58 6.55 15.24 0.98
C SER A 58 5.31 14.36 1.14
N SER A 59 4.15 14.82 0.67
CA SER A 59 2.91 14.06 0.67
C SER A 59 3.04 12.83 -0.21
N CYS A 60 2.41 11.74 0.25
CA CYS A 60 2.08 10.60 -0.61
C CYS A 60 0.62 10.65 -1.09
N LEU A 61 -0.15 11.65 -0.68
CA LEU A 61 -1.55 11.84 -1.04
C LEU A 61 -1.69 12.92 -2.10
N MET A 62 -2.71 12.80 -2.95
CA MET A 62 -3.11 13.80 -3.93
C MET A 62 -4.64 13.85 -4.07
N ILE A 63 -5.16 14.96 -4.58
CA ILE A 63 -6.54 15.02 -5.09
C ILE A 63 -6.56 14.58 -6.56
N ASN A 64 -7.41 13.61 -6.91
CA ASN A 64 -7.60 13.15 -8.28
C ASN A 64 -8.48 14.12 -9.10
N ASP A 65 -8.66 13.83 -10.39
CA ASP A 65 -9.48 14.67 -11.29
C ASP A 65 -10.96 14.74 -10.89
N GLN A 66 -11.43 13.82 -10.04
CA GLN A 66 -12.79 13.76 -9.50
C GLN A 66 -12.93 14.57 -8.19
N GLY A 67 -11.85 15.15 -7.68
CA GLY A 67 -11.85 15.89 -6.42
C GLY A 67 -11.75 14.99 -5.17
N GLU A 68 -11.41 13.72 -5.34
CA GLU A 68 -11.28 12.75 -4.26
C GLU A 68 -9.81 12.60 -3.85
N MET A 69 -9.57 12.43 -2.56
CA MET A 69 -8.23 12.18 -2.04
C MET A 69 -7.85 10.71 -2.22
N THR A 70 -6.66 10.48 -2.76
CA THR A 70 -6.08 9.15 -2.98
C THR A 70 -4.60 9.17 -2.63
N LEU A 71 -3.99 8.00 -2.51
CA LEU A 71 -2.55 7.82 -2.71
C LEU A 71 -2.19 8.32 -4.12
N ASP A 72 -1.08 9.05 -4.24
CA ASP A 72 -0.47 9.31 -5.55
C ASP A 72 0.08 7.98 -6.09
N TYR A 73 -0.55 7.46 -7.14
CA TYR A 73 -0.17 6.16 -7.71
C TYR A 73 1.22 6.14 -8.37
N ARG A 74 1.86 7.31 -8.52
CA ARG A 74 3.27 7.43 -8.92
C ARG A 74 4.23 7.36 -7.73
N HIS A 75 3.71 7.51 -6.50
CA HIS A 75 4.50 7.41 -5.29
C HIS A 75 4.98 5.96 -5.07
N ALA A 76 6.18 5.79 -4.52
CA ALA A 76 6.80 4.47 -4.32
C ALA A 76 5.96 3.51 -3.46
N TYR A 77 5.10 4.04 -2.58
CA TYR A 77 4.18 3.25 -1.77
C TYR A 77 3.16 2.48 -2.60
N PHE A 78 2.71 3.00 -3.75
CA PHE A 78 1.79 2.26 -4.60
C PHE A 78 2.44 0.98 -5.13
N PHE A 79 3.69 1.07 -5.61
CA PHE A 79 4.46 -0.11 -5.99
C PHE A 79 4.71 -1.07 -4.82
N GLN A 80 5.07 -0.55 -3.64
CA GLN A 80 5.26 -1.37 -2.43
C GLN A 80 4.01 -2.20 -2.12
N ILE A 81 2.84 -1.57 -2.16
CA ILE A 81 1.55 -2.20 -1.85
C ILE A 81 1.16 -3.23 -2.91
N GLN A 82 1.35 -2.93 -4.20
CA GLN A 82 1.08 -3.89 -5.29
C GLN A 82 1.98 -5.13 -5.19
N LEU A 83 3.27 -4.95 -4.92
CA LEU A 83 4.21 -6.05 -4.70
C LEU A 83 3.82 -6.88 -3.46
N GLN A 84 3.45 -6.21 -2.37
CA GLN A 84 3.00 -6.84 -1.13
C GLN A 84 1.75 -7.70 -1.32
N MET A 85 0.78 -7.23 -2.10
CA MET A 85 -0.43 -8.01 -2.42
C MET A 85 -0.09 -9.27 -3.24
N ALA A 86 0.81 -9.17 -4.22
CA ALA A 86 1.26 -10.33 -4.98
C ALA A 86 2.02 -11.36 -4.13
N ILE A 87 2.89 -10.91 -3.21
CA ILE A 87 3.65 -11.80 -2.32
C ILE A 87 2.73 -12.47 -1.30
N SER A 88 1.81 -11.73 -0.70
CA SER A 88 0.91 -12.24 0.33
C SER A 88 -0.35 -12.94 -0.21
N LYS A 89 -0.53 -12.94 -1.53
CA LYS A 89 -1.70 -13.48 -2.25
C LYS A 89 -3.01 -12.89 -1.73
N THR A 90 -3.08 -11.56 -1.70
CA THR A 90 -4.25 -10.78 -1.26
C THR A 90 -4.81 -9.96 -2.42
N SER A 91 -6.12 -9.68 -2.39
CA SER A 91 -6.80 -8.96 -3.49
C SER A 91 -6.89 -7.45 -3.29
N TYR A 92 -6.71 -6.97 -2.07
CA TYR A 92 -6.73 -5.55 -1.73
C TYR A 92 -5.76 -5.23 -0.60
N CYS A 93 -5.43 -3.96 -0.49
CA CYS A 93 -4.74 -3.37 0.64
C CYS A 93 -5.58 -2.21 1.18
N ASP A 94 -5.82 -2.19 2.49
CA ASP A 94 -6.27 -0.97 3.16
C ASP A 94 -5.00 -0.15 3.46
N PHE A 95 -4.80 0.93 2.73
CA PHE A 95 -3.69 1.86 2.90
C PHE A 95 -4.11 2.96 3.86
N VAL A 96 -3.35 3.14 4.94
CA VAL A 96 -3.65 4.10 6.00
C VAL A 96 -2.52 5.11 6.09
N VAL A 97 -2.86 6.40 6.07
CA VAL A 97 -1.95 7.47 6.48
C VAL A 97 -2.47 8.02 7.79
N TRP A 98 -1.66 7.98 8.85
CA TRP A 98 -2.11 8.25 10.21
C TRP A 98 -1.20 9.23 10.96
N SER A 99 -1.82 10.13 11.73
CA SER A 99 -1.19 10.87 12.82
C SER A 99 -2.13 10.93 14.02
N PHE A 100 -1.67 11.55 15.12
CA PHE A 100 -2.53 11.78 16.28
C PHE A 100 -3.68 12.76 16.01
N ASN A 101 -3.54 13.62 15.00
CA ASN A 101 -4.53 14.66 14.70
C ASN A 101 -5.57 14.21 13.68
N ASP A 102 -5.18 13.36 12.73
CA ASP A 102 -6.03 13.02 11.59
C ASP A 102 -5.56 11.72 10.91
N PHE A 103 -6.41 11.12 10.09
CA PHE A 103 -6.08 9.93 9.33
C PHE A 103 -6.84 9.83 8.01
N PHE A 104 -6.23 9.14 7.05
CA PHE A 104 -6.78 8.80 5.76
C PHE A 104 -6.74 7.30 5.55
N VAL A 105 -7.78 6.74 4.95
CA VAL A 105 -7.83 5.33 4.55
C VAL A 105 -8.32 5.23 3.11
N GLU A 106 -7.57 4.48 2.30
CA GLU A 106 -7.97 4.10 0.95
C GLU A 106 -7.87 2.58 0.80
N ARG A 107 -8.90 1.97 0.22
CA ARG A 107 -8.81 0.58 -0.22
C ARG A 107 -8.29 0.51 -1.65
N ILE A 108 -7.08 0.01 -1.81
CA ILE A 108 -6.42 -0.16 -3.09
C ILE A 108 -6.58 -1.61 -3.54
N GLN A 109 -7.05 -1.81 -4.78
CA GLN A 109 -7.17 -3.13 -5.39
C GLN A 109 -5.85 -3.59 -6.00
N PHE A 110 -5.63 -4.90 -6.04
CA PHE A 110 -4.52 -5.47 -6.79
C PHE A 110 -4.67 -5.17 -8.28
N ASN A 111 -3.59 -4.67 -8.88
CA ASN A 111 -3.48 -4.35 -10.29
C ASN A 111 -2.32 -5.16 -10.88
N GLU A 112 -2.68 -6.29 -11.48
CA GLU A 112 -1.76 -7.26 -12.05
C GLU A 112 -0.93 -6.66 -13.20
N ASP A 113 -1.56 -5.89 -14.09
CA ASP A 113 -0.90 -5.24 -15.22
C ASP A 113 0.16 -4.23 -14.76
N PHE A 114 -0.20 -3.40 -13.77
CA PHE A 114 0.74 -2.45 -13.18
C PHE A 114 1.95 -3.18 -12.58
N LEU A 115 1.71 -4.22 -11.77
CA LEU A 115 2.80 -4.92 -11.12
C LEU A 115 3.72 -5.61 -12.13
N PHE A 116 3.17 -6.34 -13.11
CA PHE A 116 4.00 -7.06 -14.07
C PHE A 116 4.83 -6.13 -14.97
N HIS A 117 4.27 -4.98 -15.36
CA HIS A 117 5.03 -3.96 -16.07
C HIS A 117 6.26 -3.50 -15.28
N HIS A 118 6.08 -3.21 -13.98
CA HIS A 118 7.17 -2.74 -13.13
C HIS A 118 8.13 -3.85 -12.69
N LEU A 119 7.66 -5.08 -12.51
CA LEU A 119 8.51 -6.23 -12.21
C LEU A 119 9.46 -6.56 -13.35
N GLU A 120 9.06 -6.37 -14.61
CA GLU A 120 9.96 -6.57 -15.74
C GLU A 120 11.12 -5.55 -15.71
N LEU A 121 10.84 -4.29 -15.37
CA LEU A 121 11.87 -3.27 -15.14
C LEU A 121 12.77 -3.64 -13.94
N ALA A 122 12.19 -4.11 -12.84
CA ALA A 122 12.95 -4.51 -11.66
C ALA A 122 13.85 -5.73 -11.94
N LYS A 123 13.39 -6.72 -12.71
CA LYS A 123 14.19 -7.89 -13.10
C LYS A 123 15.42 -7.51 -13.92
N GLN A 124 15.34 -6.46 -14.74
CA GLN A 124 16.51 -5.96 -15.49
C GLN A 124 17.62 -5.46 -14.56
N PHE A 125 17.26 -4.91 -13.40
CA PHE A 125 18.23 -4.48 -12.38
C PHE A 125 18.97 -5.66 -11.73
N HIS A 126 18.34 -6.84 -11.65
CA HIS A 126 18.89 -8.05 -11.04
C HIS A 126 19.67 -8.95 -12.01
N LYS A 127 19.61 -8.70 -13.31
CA LYS A 127 20.47 -9.37 -14.31
C LYS A 127 21.86 -8.74 -14.26
N LYS A 128 22.75 -9.33 -13.46
CA LYS A 128 24.20 -9.18 -13.59
C LYS A 128 24.75 -10.18 -14.60
#